data_AF-A0A699IZX5-F1
#
_entry.id   AF-A0A699IZX5-F1
#
_cell.length_a   1.000
_cell.length_b   1.000
_cell.length_c   1.000
_cell.angle_alpha   90.00
_cell.angle_beta   90.00
_cell.angle_gamma   90.00
#
_symmetry.space_group_name_H-M   'P 1'
#
loop_
_entity.id
_entity.type
_entity.pdbx_description
1 polymer ?
#
loop_
_entity_poly.entity_id
_entity_poly.type
_entity_poly.pdbx_seq_one_letter_code
_entity_poly.pdbx_strand_id
1 'polypeptide(L)'
;MLESMKDIQVATKLSHVDLEWSFRRKSRGGAEQIQMTILKEILEGYILSDTKGRWMWSLEGPREFSVSSIRKTIDAAFLPCGNVKTRWVKEVPIKINILAWKVSNDYLPTRLNLSRRGAARRWLEKEPPRSITTWDDLGQPAGGLKKNPRVPSPLGMI
;
A
#
# COMPACT_ATOMS: atom_id res chain seq x y z
N MET A 1 2.82 -13.38 19.03
CA MET A 1 3.46 -14.22 20.07
C MET A 1 4.97 -14.19 19.84
N LEU A 2 5.80 -14.15 20.88
CA LEU A 2 7.27 -14.06 20.73
C LEU A 2 7.94 -15.32 21.28
N GLU A 3 8.96 -15.78 20.57
CA GLU A 3 9.79 -16.91 20.94
C GLU A 3 10.66 -16.56 22.18
N SER A 4 10.77 -17.49 23.13
CA SER A 4 11.69 -17.32 24.26
C SER A 4 13.10 -17.75 23.88
N MET A 5 13.22 -18.84 23.11
CA MET A 5 14.48 -19.45 22.67
C MET A 5 14.82 -19.00 21.25
N LYS A 6 15.70 -18.00 21.09
CA LYS A 6 16.00 -17.42 19.77
C LYS A 6 16.66 -18.39 18.79
N ASP A 7 17.43 -19.36 19.31
CA ASP A 7 18.24 -20.28 18.50
C ASP A 7 17.59 -21.67 18.35
N ILE A 8 16.31 -21.80 18.71
CA ILE A 8 15.60 -23.07 18.59
C ILE A 8 15.47 -23.47 17.12
N GLN A 9 15.91 -24.70 16.80
CA GLN A 9 15.72 -25.27 15.47
C GLN A 9 14.26 -25.69 15.29
N VAL A 10 13.74 -25.53 14.06
CA VAL A 10 12.36 -25.94 13.72
C VAL A 10 12.14 -27.42 14.00
N ALA A 11 13.12 -28.28 13.70
CA ALA A 11 13.06 -29.72 13.99
C ALA A 11 12.87 -30.01 15.47
N THR A 12 13.69 -29.39 16.32
CA THR A 12 13.56 -29.51 17.77
C THR A 12 12.20 -29.02 18.24
N LYS A 13 11.73 -27.89 17.70
CA LYS A 13 10.44 -27.32 18.08
C LYS A 13 9.26 -28.22 17.71
N LEU A 14 9.29 -28.83 16.54
CA LEU A 14 8.24 -29.76 16.08
C LEU A 14 8.29 -31.12 16.79
N SER A 15 9.41 -31.48 17.43
CA SER A 15 9.50 -32.72 18.22
C SER A 15 8.73 -32.66 19.54
N HIS A 16 8.37 -31.47 20.01
CA HIS A 16 7.62 -31.30 21.25
C HIS A 16 6.11 -31.43 21.02
N VAL A 17 5.40 -31.98 22.01
CA VAL A 17 3.95 -32.22 21.97
C VAL A 17 3.15 -30.92 21.83
N ASP A 18 3.64 -29.81 22.41
CA ASP A 18 2.99 -28.50 22.32
C ASP A 18 3.91 -27.49 21.65
N LEU A 19 3.46 -26.94 20.52
CA LEU A 19 4.15 -25.88 19.80
C LEU A 19 4.24 -24.58 20.61
N GLU A 20 3.33 -24.39 21.57
CA GLU A 20 3.31 -23.19 22.41
C GLU A 20 4.27 -23.24 23.60
N TRP A 21 4.86 -24.40 23.89
CA TRP A 21 5.74 -24.63 25.05
C TRP A 21 6.85 -23.56 25.20
N SER A 22 7.52 -23.22 24.10
CA SER A 22 8.67 -22.31 24.12
C SER A 22 8.28 -20.84 23.98
N PHE A 23 7.01 -20.51 23.76
CA PHE A 23 6.59 -19.12 23.62
C PHE A 23 6.57 -18.40 24.96
N ARG A 24 6.86 -17.09 24.94
CA ARG A 24 6.84 -16.24 26.15
C ARG A 24 5.45 -16.12 26.80
N ARG A 25 4.38 -16.44 26.06
CA ARG A 25 2.99 -16.44 26.50
C ARG A 25 2.13 -17.27 25.56
N LYS A 26 1.04 -17.84 26.08
CA LYS A 26 0.03 -18.57 25.29
C LYS A 26 -0.83 -17.63 24.43
N SER A 27 -1.53 -18.20 23.46
CA SER A 27 -2.51 -17.46 22.63
C SER A 27 -3.63 -16.92 23.50
N ARG A 28 -4.02 -15.65 23.27
CA ARG A 28 -5.05 -14.97 24.08
C ARG A 28 -6.49 -15.22 23.64
N GLY A 29 -6.71 -16.13 22.69
CA GLY A 29 -7.99 -16.33 22.04
C GLY A 29 -8.18 -15.50 20.77
N GLY A 30 -9.40 -15.52 20.23
CA GLY A 30 -9.75 -14.80 19.00
C GLY A 30 -8.88 -15.20 17.80
N ALA A 31 -8.44 -14.21 17.02
CA ALA A 31 -7.63 -14.43 15.83
C ALA A 31 -6.30 -15.14 16.11
N GLU A 32 -5.65 -14.88 17.26
CA GLU A 32 -4.39 -15.54 17.61
C GLU A 32 -4.56 -17.06 17.77
N GLN A 33 -5.65 -17.49 18.43
CA GLN A 33 -5.94 -18.90 18.65
C GLN A 33 -6.34 -19.59 17.34
N ILE A 34 -7.14 -18.93 16.50
CA ILE A 34 -7.53 -19.45 15.18
C ILE A 34 -6.29 -19.68 14.32
N GLN A 35 -5.38 -18.70 14.26
CA GLN A 35 -4.12 -18.83 13.53
C GLN A 35 -3.24 -19.95 14.10
N MET A 36 -3.20 -20.12 15.43
CA MET A 36 -2.47 -21.20 16.07
C MET A 36 -3.05 -22.57 15.73
N THR A 37 -4.37 -22.71 15.73
CA THR A 37 -5.04 -23.97 15.36
C THR A 37 -4.76 -24.34 13.92
N ILE A 38 -4.92 -23.39 12.99
CA ILE A 38 -4.59 -23.59 11.57
C ILE A 38 -3.11 -23.99 11.39
N LEU A 39 -2.21 -23.34 12.15
CA LEU A 39 -0.79 -23.68 12.11
C LEU A 39 -0.54 -25.11 12.59
N LYS A 40 -1.18 -25.54 13.68
CA LYS A 40 -1.08 -26.91 14.19
C LYS A 40 -1.60 -27.93 13.17
N GLU A 41 -2.73 -27.67 12.52
CA GLU A 41 -3.28 -28.53 11.46
C GLU A 41 -2.35 -28.66 10.25
N ILE A 42 -1.74 -27.55 9.78
CA ILE A 42 -0.81 -27.59 8.64
C ILE A 42 0.47 -28.39 8.97
N LEU A 43 0.88 -28.38 10.25
CA LEU A 43 2.08 -29.08 10.71
C LEU A 43 1.83 -30.55 11.04
N GLU A 44 0.57 -30.95 11.28
CA GLU A 44 0.17 -32.32 11.58
C GLU A 44 0.33 -33.21 10.34
N GLY A 45 1.54 -33.77 10.18
CA GLY A 45 1.92 -34.60 9.02
C GLY A 45 3.06 -34.01 8.19
N TYR A 46 3.60 -32.85 8.57
CA TYR A 46 4.77 -32.29 7.88
C TYR A 46 6.05 -33.03 8.28
N ILE A 47 6.68 -33.69 7.30
CA ILE A 47 7.98 -34.34 7.48
C ILE A 47 9.08 -33.37 7.06
N LEU A 48 9.91 -32.96 8.02
CA LEU A 48 11.11 -32.19 7.73
C LEU A 48 12.11 -33.05 6.96
N SER A 49 12.56 -32.55 5.81
CA SER A 49 13.72 -33.12 5.12
C SER A 49 15.01 -32.49 5.65
N ASP A 50 16.07 -33.29 5.83
CA ASP A 50 17.41 -32.82 6.23
C ASP A 50 18.15 -32.07 5.11
N THR A 51 17.39 -31.55 4.13
CA THR A 51 17.97 -30.77 3.05
C THR A 51 18.11 -29.33 3.51
N LYS A 52 19.26 -28.70 3.21
CA LYS A 52 19.46 -27.27 3.42
C LYS A 52 18.30 -26.52 2.75
N GLY A 53 17.59 -25.69 3.51
CA GLY A 53 16.48 -24.89 3.00
C GLY A 53 16.90 -24.10 1.75
N ARG A 54 16.20 -24.31 0.64
CA ARG A 54 16.41 -23.58 -0.62
C ARG A 54 15.24 -22.66 -0.87
N TRP A 55 15.53 -21.38 -1.12
CA TRP A 55 14.55 -20.47 -1.70
C TRP A 55 14.34 -20.86 -3.16
N MET A 56 13.07 -21.00 -3.55
CA MET A 56 12.70 -21.40 -4.91
C MET A 56 11.85 -20.31 -5.53
N TRP A 57 12.25 -19.87 -6.72
CA TRP A 57 11.52 -18.90 -7.51
C TRP A 57 10.40 -19.59 -8.30
N SER A 58 9.16 -19.07 -8.29
CA SER A 58 8.00 -19.71 -8.93
C SER A 58 7.59 -19.10 -10.27
N LEU A 59 8.27 -18.05 -10.74
CA LEU A 59 7.83 -17.27 -11.91
C LEU A 59 8.21 -17.90 -13.26
N GLU A 60 9.37 -18.57 -13.31
CA GLU A 60 9.92 -19.18 -14.52
C GLU A 60 10.93 -20.27 -14.09
N GLY A 61 11.11 -21.35 -14.87
CA GLY A 61 12.12 -22.38 -14.56
C GLY A 61 13.54 -21.78 -14.54
N PRO A 62 14.56 -22.34 -13.85
CA PRO A 62 14.67 -23.54 -13.04
C PRO A 62 14.69 -23.22 -11.53
N ARG A 63 13.66 -22.52 -11.02
CA ARG A 63 13.55 -22.12 -9.59
C ARG A 63 14.63 -21.15 -9.11
N GLU A 64 15.39 -20.56 -10.03
CA GLU A 64 16.41 -19.56 -9.74
C GLU A 64 15.84 -18.15 -9.89
N PHE A 65 16.29 -17.25 -9.02
CA PHE A 65 15.92 -15.84 -9.09
C PHE A 65 16.58 -15.17 -10.29
N SER A 66 15.78 -14.50 -11.12
CA SER A 66 16.28 -13.70 -12.23
C SER A 66 15.55 -12.36 -12.32
N VAL A 67 16.34 -11.28 -12.33
CA VAL A 67 15.83 -9.92 -12.52
C VAL A 67 15.16 -9.78 -13.89
N SER A 68 15.68 -10.46 -14.93
CA SER A 68 15.11 -10.38 -16.27
C SER A 68 13.73 -11.05 -16.34
N SER A 69 13.53 -12.17 -15.63
CA SER A 69 12.25 -12.87 -15.54
C SER A 69 11.20 -12.00 -14.86
N ILE A 70 11.51 -11.46 -13.67
CA ILE A 70 10.62 -10.54 -12.94
C ILE A 70 10.29 -9.32 -13.78
N ARG A 71 11.30 -8.73 -14.42
CA ARG A 71 11.11 -7.53 -15.24
C ARG A 71 10.15 -7.81 -16.39
N LYS A 72 10.30 -8.93 -17.08
CA LYS A 72 9.37 -9.36 -18.15
C LYS A 72 7.94 -9.51 -17.62
N THR A 73 7.74 -10.15 -16.48
CA THR A 73 6.39 -10.32 -15.92
C THR A 73 5.77 -8.99 -15.51
N ILE A 74 6.54 -8.11 -14.87
CA ILE A 74 6.08 -6.75 -14.53
C ILE A 74 5.74 -6.00 -15.82
N ASP A 75 6.65 -5.99 -16.79
CA ASP A 75 6.42 -5.28 -18.05
C ASP A 75 5.19 -5.83 -18.79
N ALA A 76 4.97 -7.15 -18.81
CA ALA A 76 3.78 -7.76 -19.40
C ALA A 76 2.47 -7.40 -18.66
N ALA A 77 2.52 -7.19 -17.35
CA ALA A 77 1.36 -6.81 -16.54
C ALA A 77 1.04 -5.31 -16.59
N PHE A 78 2.06 -4.46 -16.72
CA PHE A 78 1.91 -3.01 -16.59
C PHE A 78 1.99 -2.25 -17.90
N LEU A 79 2.66 -2.77 -18.92
CA LEU A 79 2.71 -2.13 -20.23
C LEU A 79 1.44 -2.49 -21.01
N PRO A 80 0.73 -1.49 -21.60
CA PRO A 80 -0.34 -1.76 -22.53
C PRO A 80 0.17 -2.72 -23.61
N CYS A 81 -0.59 -3.76 -23.93
CA CYS A 81 -0.29 -4.66 -25.04
C CYS A 81 -0.39 -3.86 -26.34
N GLY A 82 0.71 -3.22 -26.71
CA GLY A 82 0.78 -2.26 -27.80
C GLY A 82 2.20 -1.76 -27.87
N ASN A 83 2.94 -2.22 -28.88
CA ASN A 83 4.28 -1.78 -29.24
C ASN A 83 4.27 -0.31 -29.73
N VAL A 84 3.64 0.62 -29.02
CA VAL A 84 3.72 2.04 -29.32
C VAL A 84 5.08 2.52 -28.82
N LYS A 85 6.10 2.35 -29.66
CA LYS A 85 7.41 2.95 -29.42
C LYS A 85 7.20 4.43 -29.11
N THR A 86 7.72 4.88 -27.98
CA THR A 86 7.66 6.29 -27.61
C THR A 86 8.39 7.10 -28.69
N ARG A 87 7.67 7.96 -29.41
CA ARG A 87 8.27 8.81 -30.44
C ARG A 87 8.96 10.00 -29.78
N TRP A 88 10.28 9.95 -29.68
CA TRP A 88 11.10 11.08 -29.22
C TRP A 88 11.42 11.99 -30.40
N VAL A 89 10.97 13.24 -30.34
CA VAL A 89 11.22 14.26 -31.37
C VAL A 89 12.41 15.10 -30.94
N LYS A 90 13.50 15.13 -31.72
CA LYS A 90 14.76 15.82 -31.35
C LYS A 90 14.63 17.34 -31.42
N GLU A 91 13.70 17.80 -32.24
CA GLU A 91 13.42 19.19 -32.58
C GLU A 91 12.61 19.90 -31.48
N VAL A 92 12.10 19.15 -30.50
CA VAL A 92 11.23 19.66 -29.45
C VAL A 92 11.97 19.59 -28.09
N PRO A 93 11.81 20.59 -27.20
CA PRO A 93 12.40 20.55 -25.86
C PRO A 93 12.03 19.29 -25.08
N ILE A 94 12.98 18.75 -24.31
CA ILE A 94 12.83 17.50 -23.55
C ILE A 94 11.60 17.47 -22.63
N LYS A 95 11.21 18.61 -22.05
CA LYS A 95 10.03 18.73 -21.18
C LYS A 95 8.74 18.39 -21.91
N ILE A 96 8.62 18.77 -23.18
CA ILE A 96 7.42 18.51 -23.98
C ILE A 96 7.35 17.02 -24.36
N ASN A 97 8.49 16.41 -24.72
CA ASN A 97 8.54 14.97 -24.96
C ASN A 97 8.12 14.17 -23.70
N ILE A 98 8.61 14.57 -22.51
CA ILE A 98 8.21 13.96 -21.24
C ILE A 98 6.71 14.16 -20.98
N LEU A 99 6.16 15.36 -21.26
CA LEU A 99 4.73 15.63 -21.09
C LEU A 99 3.89 14.75 -22.02
N ALA A 100 4.26 14.66 -23.31
CA ALA A 100 3.58 13.81 -24.28
C ALA A 100 3.60 12.34 -23.85
N TRP A 101 4.76 11.82 -23.40
CA TRP A 101 4.86 10.47 -22.87
C TRP A 101 3.95 10.24 -21.65
N LYS A 102 3.87 11.21 -20.71
CA LYS A 102 2.97 11.11 -19.55
C LYS A 102 1.50 11.10 -19.96
N VAL A 103 1.12 11.90 -20.95
CA VAL A 103 -0.25 11.93 -21.50
C VAL A 103 -0.60 10.59 -22.13
N SER A 104 0.28 10.05 -22.99
CA SER A 104 0.03 8.77 -23.69
C SER A 104 -0.07 7.55 -22.78
N ASN A 105 0.40 7.64 -21.53
CA ASN A 105 0.41 6.53 -20.58
C ASN A 105 -0.45 6.82 -19.32
N ASP A 106 -1.33 7.83 -19.36
CA ASP A 106 -2.17 8.24 -18.22
C ASP A 106 -1.37 8.45 -16.90
N TYR A 107 -0.14 8.96 -17.02
CA TYR A 107 0.73 9.31 -15.88
C TYR A 107 0.59 10.77 -15.44
N LEU A 108 -0.35 11.53 -16.02
CA LEU A 108 -0.68 12.85 -15.49
C LEU A 108 -1.28 12.73 -14.08
N PRO A 109 -0.91 13.61 -13.13
CA PRO A 109 -1.40 13.58 -11.75
C PRO A 109 -2.84 14.14 -11.66
N THR A 110 -3.74 13.65 -12.50
CA THR A 110 -5.16 13.97 -12.42
C THR A 110 -5.80 13.16 -11.30
N ARG A 111 -6.90 13.66 -10.71
CA ARG A 111 -7.65 12.98 -9.65
C ARG A 111 -8.00 11.53 -10.03
N LEU A 112 -8.44 11.31 -11.27
CA LEU A 112 -8.81 9.99 -11.78
C LEU A 112 -7.59 9.05 -11.88
N ASN A 113 -6.46 9.52 -12.40
CA ASN A 113 -5.26 8.70 -12.53
C ASN A 113 -4.64 8.37 -11.17
N LEU A 114 -4.68 9.30 -10.21
CA LEU A 114 -4.26 9.07 -8.83
C LEU A 114 -5.17 8.07 -8.11
N SER A 115 -6.48 8.13 -8.36
CA SER A 115 -7.46 7.19 -7.81
C SER A 115 -7.24 5.77 -8.34
N ARG A 116 -7.06 5.62 -9.66
CA ARG A 116 -6.81 4.32 -10.31
C ARG A 116 -5.55 3.63 -9.78
N ARG A 117 -4.53 4.41 -9.40
CA ARG A 117 -3.24 3.91 -8.87
C ARG A 117 -3.24 3.66 -7.36
N GLY A 118 -4.37 3.87 -6.67
CA GLY A 118 -4.45 3.77 -5.21
C GLY A 118 -3.68 4.85 -4.45
N ALA A 119 -3.09 5.83 -5.15
CA ALA A 119 -2.33 6.91 -4.54
C ALA A 119 -3.23 7.93 -3.84
N ALA A 120 -4.43 8.18 -4.36
CA ALA A 120 -5.37 9.17 -3.81
C ALA A 120 -5.78 8.88 -2.35
N ARG A 121 -5.87 7.60 -1.94
CA ARG A 121 -6.18 7.25 -0.54
C ARG A 121 -5.07 7.66 0.43
N ARG A 122 -3.80 7.45 0.04
CA ARG A 122 -2.65 7.82 0.86
C ARG A 122 -2.49 9.34 1.00
N TRP A 123 -2.93 10.12 0.00
CA TRP A 123 -2.99 11.59 0.09
C TRP A 123 -4.09 12.07 1.04
N LEU A 124 -5.26 11.42 1.06
CA LEU A 124 -6.33 11.76 2.02
C LEU A 124 -5.99 11.38 3.46
N GLU A 125 -5.24 10.31 3.67
CA GLU A 125 -4.92 9.80 5.00
C GLU A 125 -3.72 10.53 5.64
N LYS A 126 -2.80 11.06 4.83
CA LYS A 126 -1.55 11.61 5.38
C LYS A 126 -1.71 12.95 6.09
N GLU A 127 -2.57 13.85 5.63
CA GLU A 127 -3.08 15.00 6.40
C GLU A 127 -4.37 15.49 5.72
N PRO A 128 -5.52 15.56 6.42
CA PRO A 128 -6.59 16.44 5.94
C PRO A 128 -5.99 17.85 5.91
N PRO A 129 -6.19 18.65 4.83
CA PRO A 129 -6.02 20.08 4.96
C PRO A 129 -6.79 20.46 6.22
N ARG A 130 -6.21 21.25 7.14
CA ARG A 130 -6.99 21.93 8.16
C ARG A 130 -7.96 22.83 7.41
N SER A 131 -9.07 22.23 7.02
CA SER A 131 -10.13 22.80 6.25
C SER A 131 -10.69 23.88 7.14
N ILE A 132 -10.58 25.12 6.67
CA ILE A 132 -11.43 26.22 7.11
C ILE A 132 -12.85 25.68 7.00
N THR A 133 -13.42 25.27 8.13
CA THR A 133 -14.73 24.61 8.22
C THR A 133 -15.76 25.56 8.76
N THR A 134 -15.33 26.74 9.21
CA THR A 134 -16.18 27.74 9.80
C THR A 134 -15.79 29.13 9.27
N TRP A 135 -16.78 30.00 9.11
CA TRP A 135 -16.55 31.40 8.71
C TRP A 135 -15.68 32.17 9.72
N ASP A 136 -15.48 31.61 10.91
CA ASP A 136 -14.62 32.13 11.98
C ASP A 136 -13.12 32.00 11.68
N ASP A 137 -12.72 31.11 10.77
CA ASP A 137 -11.32 30.94 10.37
C ASP A 137 -10.84 32.02 9.37
N LEU A 138 -11.76 32.83 8.83
CA LEU A 138 -11.42 34.03 8.06
C LEU A 138 -11.23 35.18 9.05
N GLY A 139 -9.99 35.37 9.51
CA GLY A 139 -9.61 36.52 10.33
C GLY A 139 -10.17 37.83 9.74
N GLN A 140 -10.92 38.58 10.55
CA GLN A 140 -11.49 39.85 10.14
C GLN A 140 -10.36 40.80 9.67
N PRO A 141 -10.50 41.47 8.50
CA PRO A 141 -9.51 42.44 8.09
C PRO A 141 -9.52 43.64 9.03
N ALA A 142 -8.35 43.98 9.57
CA ALA A 142 -8.11 45.19 10.33
C ALA A 142 -8.38 46.42 9.43
N GLY A 143 -9.47 47.12 9.67
CA GLY A 143 -9.80 48.35 8.95
C GLY A 143 -11.27 48.70 9.08
N GLY A 144 -11.58 49.64 9.97
CA GLY A 144 -12.95 50.09 10.21
C GLY A 144 -13.57 50.75 8.98
N LEU A 145 -14.71 50.23 8.55
CA LEU A 145 -15.67 50.94 7.69
C LEU A 145 -17.08 50.78 8.29
N LYS A 146 -17.75 51.93 8.39
CA LYS A 146 -18.94 52.20 9.22
C LYS A 146 -20.12 51.27 8.91
N LYS A 147 -20.83 50.84 9.95
CA LYS A 147 -22.15 50.17 9.84
C LYS A 147 -23.10 51.06 9.03
N ASN A 148 -23.63 50.53 7.93
CA ASN A 148 -24.68 51.19 7.15
C ASN A 148 -26.03 50.53 7.51
N PRO A 149 -26.98 51.23 8.16
CA PRO A 149 -28.22 50.63 8.63
C PRO A 149 -29.24 50.67 7.50
N ARG A 150 -29.31 49.62 6.67
CA ARG A 150 -30.46 49.35 5.80
C ARG A 150 -30.30 48.01 5.08
N VAL A 151 -30.65 46.90 5.73
CA VAL A 151 -31.48 45.79 5.19
C VAL A 151 -31.97 44.97 6.39
N PRO A 152 -33.28 44.71 6.56
CA PRO A 152 -33.80 43.90 7.67
C PRO A 152 -33.66 42.40 7.40
N SER A 153 -33.45 41.63 8.48
CA SER A 153 -33.49 40.17 8.50
C SER A 153 -34.86 39.63 8.08
N PRO A 154 -34.96 38.60 7.22
CA PRO A 154 -36.20 37.86 7.07
C PRO A 154 -36.37 36.91 8.26
N LEU A 155 -37.47 37.12 8.98
CA LEU A 155 -38.14 36.22 9.92
C LEU A 155 -38.08 34.76 9.41
N GLY A 156 -37.82 33.75 10.24
CA GLY A 156 -38.75 33.38 11.30
C GLY A 156 -40.00 32.74 10.68
N MET A 157 -39.87 31.54 10.11
CA MET A 157 -41.00 30.63 9.90
C MET A 157 -40.62 29.25 10.40
N ILE A 158 -41.53 28.79 11.26
CA ILE A 158 -41.77 27.48 11.86
C ILE A 158 -41.41 26.33 10.92
#